data_AF-A0A964VJ16-F1
#
_entry.id   AF-A0A964VJ16-F1
#
_cell.length_a   1.000
_cell.length_b   1.000
_cell.length_c   1.000
_cell.angle_alpha   90.00
_cell.angle_beta   90.00
_cell.angle_gamma   90.00
#
_symmetry.space_group_name_H-M   'P 1'
#
loop_
_entity.id
_entity.type
_entity.pdbx_description
1 polymer ?
#
loop_
_entity_poly.entity_id
_entity_poly.type
_entity_poly.pdbx_seq_one_letter_code
_entity_poly.pdbx_strand_id
1 'polypeptide(L)'
;MKISELKGKRVMMAVSGGLDSCTITHWMKEQGVEVIGYTADLGQPDEENIEDIRGRMLACGTAEMILADLKAPISLAGIKLIQAQARYEGGYWNTTGIARHVVVAGMVPQMQQRGLTILGHGATGRGNDQVRFQLASQMLNPEIQVYAPWRDPAFLKAFGGRKEMIDYCQHHGLPIKASHDKPYSTDANILGLTHEAGQLEALTTPAQRVVPGMGVFPEKAPDQAERFAVRFERGMPVAVNSKAVTPLQAIQQSNTIGGRHGIGIGLHTVENRFVGIKSRGVYEAPGMELLGQCYEFLLQLILDRRARRAFTPLTSFIAEQVYQGYWFDTATQASWKMIAHFNQLATGTIEVSLYKGNISFWSASEVPHSLYREDTASMEAVGDFDHQDSEGFLGVLGVSARVLNRAGQIPPQA
;
A
#
# COMPACT_ATOMS: atom_id res chain seq x y z
N MET A 1 -0.37 -24.50 -13.81
CA MET A 1 0.59 -24.92 -14.84
C MET A 1 1.82 -25.51 -14.16
N LYS A 2 2.46 -26.50 -14.79
CA LYS A 2 3.72 -27.12 -14.36
C LYS A 2 4.83 -26.80 -15.37
N ILE A 3 6.08 -26.84 -14.93
CA ILE A 3 7.24 -26.55 -15.78
C ILE A 3 7.33 -27.46 -17.00
N SER A 4 6.90 -28.73 -16.87
CA SER A 4 6.86 -29.70 -17.96
C SER A 4 5.95 -29.28 -19.11
N GLU A 5 4.96 -28.43 -18.85
CA GLU A 5 4.00 -27.90 -19.83
C GLU A 5 4.52 -26.64 -20.53
N LEU A 6 5.66 -26.11 -20.09
CA LEU A 6 6.25 -24.84 -20.54
C LEU A 6 7.47 -25.01 -21.45
N LYS A 7 7.97 -26.24 -21.63
CA LYS A 7 9.11 -26.49 -22.53
C LYS A 7 8.79 -26.00 -23.95
N GLY A 8 9.66 -25.14 -24.48
CA GLY A 8 9.48 -24.49 -25.78
C GLY A 8 8.46 -23.34 -25.81
N LYS A 9 7.93 -22.93 -24.65
CA LYS A 9 7.02 -21.78 -24.53
C LYS A 9 7.75 -20.53 -24.05
N ARG A 10 7.15 -19.39 -24.34
CA ARG A 10 7.58 -18.06 -23.88
C ARG A 10 6.74 -17.64 -22.68
N VAL A 11 7.39 -17.19 -21.61
CA VAL A 11 6.73 -16.73 -20.38
C VAL A 11 7.22 -15.33 -20.06
N MET A 12 6.29 -14.38 -19.86
CA MET A 12 6.67 -13.09 -19.30
C MET A 12 6.72 -13.20 -17.77
N MET A 13 7.89 -13.07 -17.17
CA MET A 13 8.12 -13.27 -15.75
C MET A 13 8.30 -11.93 -15.04
N ALA A 14 7.49 -11.66 -14.02
CA ALA A 14 7.73 -10.55 -13.10
C ALA A 14 8.98 -10.85 -12.25
N VAL A 15 10.03 -10.03 -12.41
CA VAL A 15 11.35 -10.25 -11.79
C VAL A 15 11.87 -8.97 -11.12
N SER A 16 12.60 -9.15 -10.02
CA SER A 16 13.19 -8.05 -9.23
C SER A 16 14.73 -8.06 -9.22
N GLY A 17 15.37 -9.07 -9.82
CA GLY A 17 16.83 -9.24 -9.74
C GLY A 17 17.33 -9.74 -8.38
N GLY A 18 16.42 -10.12 -7.47
CA GLY A 18 16.75 -10.79 -6.21
C GLY A 18 17.00 -12.29 -6.38
N LEU A 19 17.35 -12.97 -5.28
CA LEU A 19 17.67 -14.41 -5.25
C LEU A 19 16.63 -15.26 -5.99
N ASP A 20 15.37 -15.22 -5.56
CA ASP A 20 14.28 -15.99 -6.17
C ASP A 20 14.15 -15.71 -7.67
N SER A 21 14.21 -14.44 -8.09
CA SER A 21 14.10 -14.07 -9.51
C SER A 21 15.24 -14.66 -10.33
N CYS A 22 16.47 -14.58 -9.83
CA CYS A 22 17.66 -15.12 -10.49
C CYS A 22 17.60 -16.65 -10.58
N THR A 23 17.31 -17.33 -9.47
CA THR A 23 17.20 -18.80 -9.43
C THR A 23 16.08 -19.29 -10.34
N ILE A 24 14.87 -18.72 -10.24
CA ILE A 24 13.71 -19.12 -11.05
C ILE A 24 14.00 -18.95 -12.53
N THR A 25 14.55 -17.80 -12.92
CA THR A 25 14.82 -17.50 -14.34
C THR A 25 15.80 -18.50 -14.92
N HIS A 26 16.93 -18.72 -14.24
CA HIS A 26 17.93 -19.65 -14.72
C HIS A 26 17.40 -21.09 -14.74
N TRP A 27 16.70 -21.51 -13.69
CA TRP A 27 16.11 -22.84 -13.65
C TRP A 27 15.07 -23.05 -14.76
N MET A 28 14.18 -22.08 -15.02
CA MET A 28 13.21 -22.15 -16.12
C MET A 28 13.90 -22.26 -17.49
N LYS A 29 14.97 -21.50 -17.70
CA LYS A 29 15.81 -21.60 -18.92
C LYS A 29 16.39 -23.00 -19.09
N GLU A 30 16.95 -23.58 -18.03
CA GLU A 30 17.50 -24.96 -18.08
C GLU A 30 16.42 -26.01 -18.37
N GLN A 31 15.16 -25.73 -18.06
CA GLN A 31 14.02 -26.58 -18.43
C GLN A 31 13.50 -26.33 -19.87
N GLY A 32 14.17 -25.47 -20.63
CA GLY A 32 13.83 -25.14 -22.03
C GLY A 32 12.67 -24.15 -22.16
N VAL A 33 12.44 -23.30 -21.15
CA VAL A 33 11.48 -22.20 -21.22
C VAL A 33 12.19 -20.91 -21.65
N GLU A 34 11.61 -20.17 -22.59
CA GLU A 34 12.12 -18.86 -22.96
C GLU A 34 11.51 -17.79 -22.04
N VAL A 35 12.33 -17.22 -21.14
CA VAL A 35 11.87 -16.25 -20.14
C VAL A 35 12.04 -14.82 -20.65
N ILE A 36 10.95 -14.07 -20.72
CA ILE A 36 10.93 -12.64 -20.97
C ILE A 36 10.77 -11.94 -19.61
N GLY A 37 11.83 -11.35 -19.08
CA GLY A 37 11.76 -10.70 -17.78
C GLY A 37 11.08 -9.33 -17.86
N TYR A 38 10.27 -9.02 -16.86
CA TYR A 38 9.59 -7.75 -16.70
C TYR A 38 9.83 -7.21 -15.28
N THR A 39 10.37 -6.01 -15.18
CA THR A 39 10.55 -5.28 -13.93
C THR A 39 9.84 -3.94 -14.04
N ALA A 40 9.04 -3.61 -13.03
CA ALA A 40 8.45 -2.28 -12.90
C ALA A 40 9.36 -1.41 -12.02
N ASP A 41 9.76 -0.26 -12.52
CA ASP A 41 10.29 0.82 -11.69
C ASP A 41 9.12 1.49 -10.97
N LEU A 42 9.05 1.25 -9.65
CA LEU A 42 8.04 1.81 -8.76
C LEU A 42 8.66 2.82 -7.80
N GLY A 43 9.88 3.30 -8.09
CA GLY A 43 10.66 4.15 -7.20
C GLY A 43 11.12 3.42 -5.93
N GLN A 44 11.61 2.19 -6.09
CA GLN A 44 12.11 1.38 -4.98
C GLN A 44 13.35 2.03 -4.35
N PRO A 45 13.34 2.43 -3.07
CA PRO A 45 14.47 3.11 -2.44
C PRO A 45 15.65 2.18 -2.12
N ASP A 46 15.48 0.87 -2.23
CA ASP A 46 16.52 -0.14 -1.99
C ASP A 46 17.28 -0.55 -3.27
N GLU A 47 16.98 0.06 -4.42
CA GLU A 47 17.75 -0.07 -5.65
C GLU A 47 18.27 1.29 -6.11
N GLU A 48 19.61 1.46 -6.11
CA GLU A 48 20.25 2.71 -6.53
C GLU A 48 20.07 2.98 -8.04
N ASN A 49 20.14 1.92 -8.86
CA ASN A 49 19.95 1.99 -10.29
C ASN A 49 19.13 0.81 -10.80
N ILE A 50 17.91 1.09 -11.27
CA ILE A 50 17.00 0.06 -11.78
C ILE A 50 17.57 -0.71 -12.98
N GLU A 51 18.45 -0.08 -13.79
CA GLU A 51 19.09 -0.74 -14.93
C GLU A 51 20.02 -1.89 -14.53
N ASP A 52 20.52 -1.91 -13.28
CA ASP A 52 21.34 -3.01 -12.80
C ASP A 52 20.56 -4.34 -12.75
N ILE A 53 19.22 -4.27 -12.59
CA ILE A 53 18.34 -5.45 -12.64
C ILE A 53 18.40 -6.08 -14.03
N ARG A 54 18.40 -5.27 -15.11
CA ARG A 54 18.50 -5.78 -16.49
C ARG A 54 19.76 -6.62 -16.67
N GLY A 55 20.91 -6.10 -16.24
CA GLY A 55 22.18 -6.82 -16.32
C GLY A 55 22.15 -8.16 -15.57
N ARG A 56 21.66 -8.15 -14.32
CA ARG A 56 21.54 -9.37 -13.50
C ARG A 56 20.63 -10.41 -14.15
N MET A 57 19.46 -9.99 -14.64
CA MET A 57 18.47 -10.91 -15.21
C MET A 57 18.88 -11.47 -16.58
N LEU A 58 19.59 -10.69 -17.40
CA LEU A 58 20.18 -11.19 -18.64
C LEU A 58 21.26 -12.24 -18.36
N ALA A 59 22.12 -12.01 -17.36
CA ALA A 59 23.11 -13.00 -16.93
C ALA A 59 22.45 -14.29 -16.38
N CYS A 60 21.28 -14.19 -15.75
CA CYS A 60 20.48 -15.34 -15.35
C CYS A 60 19.75 -16.04 -16.50
N GLY A 61 19.81 -15.52 -17.73
CA GLY A 61 19.32 -16.19 -18.91
C GLY A 61 17.93 -15.80 -19.39
N THR A 62 17.43 -14.61 -19.02
CA THR A 62 16.29 -14.03 -19.75
C THR A 62 16.64 -13.84 -21.23
N ALA A 63 15.69 -14.10 -22.12
CA ALA A 63 15.83 -13.87 -23.56
C ALA A 63 15.63 -12.38 -23.91
N GLU A 64 14.80 -11.68 -23.13
CA GLU A 64 14.56 -10.24 -23.23
C GLU A 64 14.29 -9.71 -21.81
N MET A 65 14.68 -8.46 -21.56
CA MET A 65 14.35 -7.74 -20.33
C MET A 65 13.56 -6.47 -20.66
N ILE A 66 12.45 -6.27 -19.96
CA ILE A 66 11.61 -5.09 -20.04
C ILE A 66 11.67 -4.37 -18.69
N LEU A 67 12.09 -3.12 -18.72
CA LEU A 67 11.99 -2.23 -17.57
C LEU A 67 10.90 -1.21 -17.88
N ALA A 68 9.84 -1.20 -17.07
CA ALA A 68 8.70 -0.31 -17.26
C ALA A 68 8.69 0.77 -16.17
N ASP A 69 8.73 2.04 -16.57
CA ASP A 69 8.55 3.15 -15.64
C ASP A 69 7.08 3.24 -15.21
N LEU A 70 6.79 2.80 -13.99
CA LEU A 70 5.46 2.83 -13.38
C LEU A 70 5.39 3.77 -12.17
N LYS A 71 6.34 4.70 -12.02
CA LYS A 71 6.37 5.67 -10.90
C LYS A 71 5.13 6.58 -10.87
N ALA A 72 4.69 7.07 -12.02
CA ALA A 72 3.45 7.87 -12.11
C ALA A 72 2.19 7.02 -11.79
N PRO A 73 1.98 5.84 -12.41
CA PRO A 73 0.89 4.94 -12.04
C PRO A 73 0.83 4.57 -10.54
N ILE A 74 1.95 4.18 -9.93
CA ILE A 74 1.98 3.81 -8.51
C ILE A 74 1.68 5.00 -7.61
N SER A 75 2.17 6.19 -7.95
CA SER A 75 1.89 7.40 -7.19
C SER A 75 0.41 7.77 -7.24
N LEU A 76 -0.22 7.70 -8.41
CA LEU A 76 -1.67 7.90 -8.54
C LEU A 76 -2.47 6.86 -7.75
N ALA A 77 -2.03 5.61 -7.73
CA ALA A 77 -2.66 4.57 -6.95
C ALA A 77 -2.53 4.84 -5.43
N GLY A 78 -1.35 5.30 -4.97
CA GLY A 78 -1.14 5.77 -3.60
C GLY A 78 -2.08 6.91 -3.21
N ILE A 79 -2.22 7.93 -4.07
CA ILE A 79 -3.18 9.02 -3.82
C ILE A 79 -4.62 8.50 -3.73
N LYS A 80 -5.02 7.53 -4.55
CA LYS A 80 -6.35 6.90 -4.43
C LYS A 80 -6.55 6.22 -3.07
N LEU A 81 -5.54 5.51 -2.57
CA LEU A 81 -5.62 4.90 -1.23
C LEU A 81 -5.75 5.95 -0.13
N ILE A 82 -5.02 7.06 -0.22
CA ILE A 82 -5.17 8.22 0.69
C ILE A 82 -6.59 8.79 0.62
N GLN A 83 -7.11 8.99 -0.60
CA GLN A 83 -8.45 9.53 -0.83
C GLN A 83 -9.57 8.65 -0.25
N ALA A 84 -9.35 7.34 -0.16
CA ALA A 84 -10.27 6.42 0.49
C ALA A 84 -9.93 6.13 1.96
N GLN A 85 -8.83 6.68 2.50
CA GLN A 85 -8.24 6.28 3.79
C GLN A 85 -8.01 4.77 3.93
N ALA A 86 -7.74 4.07 2.81
CA ALA A 86 -7.83 2.61 2.68
C ALA A 86 -6.66 1.85 3.35
N ARG A 87 -6.64 1.88 4.69
CA ARG A 87 -5.70 1.15 5.54
C ARG A 87 -6.30 -0.21 5.93
N TYR A 88 -5.56 -1.29 5.70
CA TYR A 88 -5.87 -2.61 6.23
C TYR A 88 -5.50 -2.69 7.72
N GLU A 89 -5.85 -3.81 8.35
CA GLU A 89 -5.64 -4.11 9.78
C GLU A 89 -4.37 -3.49 10.36
N GLY A 90 -4.49 -2.94 11.58
CA GLY A 90 -3.36 -2.29 12.26
C GLY A 90 -2.82 -1.04 11.57
N GLY A 91 -3.51 -0.49 10.56
CA GLY A 91 -3.13 0.76 9.90
C GLY A 91 -2.27 0.58 8.64
N TYR A 92 -2.08 -0.64 8.14
CA TYR A 92 -1.25 -0.90 6.96
C TYR A 92 -1.85 -0.30 5.68
N TRP A 93 -1.12 0.59 5.01
CA TRP A 93 -1.55 1.30 3.79
C TRP A 93 -1.66 0.47 2.51
N ASN A 94 -1.60 -0.87 2.57
CA ASN A 94 -1.66 -1.74 1.38
C ASN A 94 -0.56 -1.46 0.33
N THR A 95 0.60 -0.93 0.72
CA THR A 95 1.66 -0.45 -0.20
C THR A 95 2.18 -1.56 -1.12
N THR A 96 2.43 -2.78 -0.61
CA THR A 96 2.77 -3.95 -1.43
C THR A 96 1.57 -4.43 -2.25
N GLY A 97 0.37 -4.44 -1.65
CA GLY A 97 -0.84 -4.94 -2.28
C GLY A 97 -1.19 -4.16 -3.56
N ILE A 98 -1.20 -2.83 -3.47
CA ILE A 98 -1.48 -1.96 -4.62
C ILE A 98 -0.38 -2.02 -5.67
N ALA A 99 0.88 -2.17 -5.26
CA ALA A 99 2.01 -2.32 -6.18
C ALA A 99 1.82 -3.50 -7.13
N ARG A 100 1.31 -4.65 -6.66
CA ARG A 100 1.08 -5.81 -7.53
C ARG A 100 0.03 -5.54 -8.61
N HIS A 101 -1.04 -4.82 -8.28
CA HIS A 101 -2.05 -4.43 -9.26
C HIS A 101 -1.49 -3.48 -10.32
N VAL A 102 -0.65 -2.53 -9.92
CA VAL A 102 0.03 -1.60 -10.83
C VAL A 102 1.02 -2.34 -11.75
N VAL A 103 1.81 -3.25 -11.20
CA VAL A 103 2.73 -4.11 -11.97
C VAL A 103 1.98 -4.88 -13.04
N VAL A 104 0.91 -5.58 -12.66
CA VAL A 104 0.11 -6.38 -13.59
C VAL A 104 -0.55 -5.49 -14.66
N ALA A 105 -1.09 -4.33 -14.29
CA ALA A 105 -1.68 -3.40 -15.25
C ALA A 105 -0.67 -2.88 -16.30
N GLY A 106 0.60 -2.68 -15.91
CA GLY A 106 1.67 -2.33 -16.86
C GLY A 106 2.16 -3.52 -17.69
N MET A 107 2.14 -4.73 -17.10
CA MET A 107 2.64 -5.95 -17.72
C MET A 107 1.70 -6.51 -18.80
N VAL A 108 0.39 -6.49 -18.58
CA VAL A 108 -0.60 -7.07 -19.50
C VAL A 108 -0.52 -6.48 -20.93
N PRO A 109 -0.43 -5.15 -21.13
CA PRO A 109 -0.22 -4.57 -22.47
C PRO A 109 1.09 -5.03 -23.13
N GLN A 110 2.17 -5.18 -22.36
CA GLN A 110 3.45 -5.66 -22.89
C GLN A 110 3.39 -7.13 -23.32
N MET A 111 2.60 -7.95 -22.61
CA MET A 111 2.30 -9.33 -23.01
C MET A 111 1.48 -9.37 -24.30
N GLN A 112 0.43 -8.56 -24.41
CA GLN A 112 -0.42 -8.49 -25.61
C GLN A 112 0.37 -8.09 -26.85
N GLN A 113 1.23 -7.06 -26.75
CA GLN A 113 2.11 -6.63 -27.85
C GLN A 113 3.06 -7.73 -28.35
N ARG A 114 3.40 -8.69 -27.49
CA ARG A 114 4.31 -9.80 -27.79
C ARG A 114 3.58 -11.12 -28.07
N GLY A 115 2.26 -11.13 -28.09
CA GLY A 115 1.45 -12.34 -28.26
C GLY A 115 1.65 -13.37 -27.14
N LEU A 116 1.97 -12.92 -25.92
CA LEU A 116 2.21 -13.79 -24.77
C LEU A 116 0.94 -13.96 -23.95
N THR A 117 0.66 -15.21 -23.54
CA THR A 117 -0.50 -15.57 -22.71
C THR A 117 -0.11 -16.18 -21.37
N ILE A 118 1.19 -16.30 -21.06
CA ILE A 118 1.67 -16.91 -19.81
C ILE A 118 2.41 -15.86 -18.99
N LEU A 119 1.83 -15.53 -17.83
CA LEU A 119 2.43 -14.68 -16.81
C LEU A 119 3.13 -15.54 -15.76
N GLY A 120 4.39 -15.24 -15.49
CA GLY A 120 5.19 -15.83 -14.43
C GLY A 120 5.37 -14.88 -13.24
N HIS A 121 5.36 -15.39 -12.02
CA HIS A 121 5.74 -14.61 -10.83
C HIS A 121 6.45 -15.45 -9.76
N GLY A 122 7.31 -14.80 -8.97
CA GLY A 122 8.10 -15.43 -7.91
C GLY A 122 7.46 -15.44 -6.52
N ALA A 123 6.20 -14.99 -6.37
CA ALA A 123 5.52 -15.00 -5.07
C ALA A 123 5.34 -16.43 -4.51
N THR A 124 5.54 -16.59 -3.19
CA THR A 124 5.43 -17.88 -2.49
C THR A 124 3.97 -18.32 -2.32
N GLY A 125 3.76 -19.63 -2.15
CA GLY A 125 2.44 -20.23 -1.92
C GLY A 125 1.77 -19.87 -0.58
N ARG A 126 2.45 -19.13 0.30
CA ARG A 126 1.92 -18.67 1.60
C ARG A 126 1.61 -17.17 1.62
N GLY A 127 1.98 -16.44 0.58
CA GLY A 127 1.79 -14.99 0.49
C GLY A 127 0.48 -14.62 -0.21
N ASN A 128 0.00 -13.40 0.04
CA ASN A 128 -1.14 -12.84 -0.68
C ASN A 128 -0.78 -12.47 -2.13
N ASP A 129 0.51 -12.22 -2.42
CA ASP A 129 0.95 -11.77 -3.74
C ASP A 129 0.67 -12.77 -4.85
N GLN A 130 0.69 -14.08 -4.58
CA GLN A 130 0.28 -15.09 -5.57
C GLN A 130 -1.18 -14.88 -6.03
N VAL A 131 -2.05 -14.47 -5.11
CA VAL A 131 -3.47 -14.22 -5.38
C VAL A 131 -3.60 -12.93 -6.16
N ARG A 132 -2.91 -11.87 -5.71
CA ARG A 132 -2.94 -10.54 -6.34
C ARG A 132 -2.47 -10.59 -7.79
N PHE A 133 -1.32 -11.21 -8.07
CA PHE A 133 -0.81 -11.35 -9.44
C PHE A 133 -1.81 -12.09 -10.33
N GLN A 134 -2.32 -13.24 -9.86
CA GLN A 134 -3.19 -14.09 -10.66
C GLN A 134 -4.56 -13.45 -10.90
N LEU A 135 -5.28 -13.04 -9.85
CA LEU A 135 -6.61 -12.47 -9.99
C LEU A 135 -6.58 -11.17 -10.80
N ALA A 136 -5.61 -10.28 -10.54
CA ALA A 136 -5.45 -9.06 -11.32
C ALA A 136 -5.23 -9.35 -12.81
N SER A 137 -4.37 -10.32 -13.14
CA SER A 137 -4.09 -10.64 -14.54
C SER A 137 -5.30 -11.21 -15.26
N GLN A 138 -6.07 -12.06 -14.58
CA GLN A 138 -7.24 -12.72 -15.16
C GLN A 138 -8.44 -11.77 -15.28
N MET A 139 -8.59 -10.82 -14.36
CA MET A 139 -9.57 -9.74 -14.51
C MET A 139 -9.25 -8.80 -15.68
N LEU A 140 -7.97 -8.54 -15.97
CA LEU A 140 -7.55 -7.67 -17.06
C LEU A 140 -7.51 -8.38 -18.42
N ASN A 141 -7.21 -9.68 -18.43
CA ASN A 141 -7.22 -10.50 -19.64
C ASN A 141 -7.47 -11.98 -19.28
N PRO A 142 -8.66 -12.53 -19.61
CA PRO A 142 -9.03 -13.89 -19.22
C PRO A 142 -8.19 -14.99 -19.91
N GLU A 143 -7.52 -14.68 -21.02
CA GLU A 143 -6.64 -15.62 -21.74
C GLU A 143 -5.29 -15.82 -21.02
N ILE A 144 -4.98 -15.00 -20.01
CA ILE A 144 -3.72 -15.14 -19.28
C ILE A 144 -3.77 -16.37 -18.37
N GLN A 145 -2.86 -17.30 -18.63
CA GLN A 145 -2.51 -18.38 -17.73
C GLN A 145 -1.35 -17.96 -16.83
N VAL A 146 -1.32 -18.50 -15.61
CA VAL A 146 -0.30 -18.14 -14.62
C VAL A 146 0.59 -19.35 -14.31
N TYR A 147 1.90 -19.10 -14.39
CA TYR A 147 2.91 -19.98 -13.85
C TYR A 147 3.53 -19.36 -12.59
N ALA A 148 3.62 -20.16 -11.52
CA ALA A 148 4.27 -19.74 -10.29
C ALA A 148 5.12 -20.91 -9.77
N PRO A 149 6.47 -20.81 -9.82
CA PRO A 149 7.36 -21.89 -9.44
C PRO A 149 7.15 -22.40 -8.02
N TRP A 150 6.86 -21.51 -7.06
CA TRP A 150 6.57 -21.90 -5.66
C TRP A 150 5.28 -22.71 -5.47
N ARG A 151 4.51 -22.97 -6.53
CA ARG A 151 3.36 -23.90 -6.56
C ARG A 151 3.63 -25.14 -7.41
N ASP A 152 4.81 -25.24 -8.01
CA ASP A 152 5.23 -26.35 -8.87
C ASP A 152 6.02 -27.39 -8.05
N PRO A 153 5.56 -28.65 -7.97
CA PRO A 153 6.28 -29.71 -7.27
C PRO A 153 7.73 -29.90 -7.73
N ALA A 154 8.02 -29.67 -9.01
CA ALA A 154 9.38 -29.82 -9.54
C ALA A 154 10.33 -28.76 -8.98
N PHE A 155 9.86 -27.51 -8.90
CA PHE A 155 10.63 -26.42 -8.31
C PHE A 155 10.80 -26.61 -6.81
N LEU A 156 9.72 -26.94 -6.09
CA LEU A 156 9.76 -27.20 -4.64
C LEU A 156 10.69 -28.37 -4.28
N LYS A 157 10.78 -29.40 -5.12
CA LYS A 157 11.71 -30.50 -4.93
C LYS A 157 13.17 -30.08 -5.18
N ALA A 158 13.40 -29.19 -6.16
CA ALA A 158 14.73 -28.70 -6.48
C ALA A 158 15.23 -27.66 -5.45
N PHE A 159 14.32 -26.84 -4.91
CA PHE A 159 14.63 -25.74 -4.03
C PHE A 159 13.75 -25.82 -2.77
N GLY A 160 14.30 -26.40 -1.71
CA GLY A 160 13.64 -26.53 -0.40
C GLY A 160 13.52 -25.20 0.36
N GLY A 161 14.32 -24.20 -0.02
CA GLY A 161 14.31 -22.88 0.59
C GLY A 161 15.46 -22.00 0.11
N ARG A 162 15.77 -20.96 0.91
CA ARG A 162 16.76 -19.94 0.58
C ARG A 162 18.17 -20.51 0.41
N LYS A 163 18.55 -21.50 1.22
CA LYS A 163 19.90 -22.09 1.21
C LYS A 163 20.18 -22.78 -0.12
N GLU A 164 19.29 -23.66 -0.54
CA GLU A 164 19.40 -24.41 -1.80
C GLU A 164 19.46 -23.46 -3.00
N MET A 165 18.71 -22.36 -2.97
CA MET A 165 18.77 -21.34 -4.03
C MET A 165 20.11 -20.60 -4.07
N ILE A 166 20.70 -20.28 -2.91
CA ILE A 166 22.03 -19.64 -2.85
C ILE A 166 23.09 -20.58 -3.41
N ASP A 167 23.10 -21.84 -2.95
CA ASP A 167 24.06 -22.85 -3.40
C ASP A 167 23.95 -23.07 -4.92
N TYR A 168 22.72 -23.12 -5.44
CA TYR A 168 22.45 -23.21 -6.88
C TYR A 168 23.00 -22.00 -7.65
N CYS A 169 22.70 -20.77 -7.18
CA CYS A 169 23.20 -19.57 -7.82
C CYS A 169 24.73 -19.49 -7.81
N GLN A 170 25.38 -19.88 -6.71
CA GLN A 170 26.85 -19.92 -6.62
C GLN A 170 27.44 -20.97 -7.57
N HIS A 171 26.87 -22.18 -7.61
CA HIS A 171 27.30 -23.25 -8.49
C HIS A 171 27.25 -22.86 -9.97
N HIS A 172 26.21 -22.12 -10.36
CA HIS A 172 26.01 -21.64 -11.74
C HIS A 172 26.61 -20.25 -12.01
N GLY A 173 27.32 -19.64 -11.05
CA GLY A 173 27.94 -18.32 -11.22
C GLY A 173 26.96 -17.17 -11.46
N LEU A 174 25.75 -17.25 -10.89
CA LEU A 174 24.69 -16.26 -11.09
C LEU A 174 24.90 -15.01 -10.20
N PRO A 175 24.65 -13.80 -10.72
CA PRO A 175 24.93 -12.55 -10.02
C PRO A 175 23.86 -12.22 -8.97
N ILE A 176 23.93 -12.88 -7.81
CA ILE A 176 23.05 -12.60 -6.66
C ILE A 176 23.74 -11.68 -5.64
N LYS A 177 23.00 -10.67 -5.14
CA LYS A 177 23.42 -9.83 -3.99
C LYS A 177 23.16 -10.50 -2.63
N ALA A 178 22.50 -11.66 -2.61
CA ALA A 178 22.03 -12.31 -1.39
C ALA A 178 23.14 -13.10 -0.69
N SER A 179 23.31 -12.87 0.61
CA SER A 179 24.08 -13.74 1.51
C SER A 179 23.15 -14.56 2.41
N HIS A 180 23.72 -15.53 3.14
CA HIS A 180 22.99 -16.39 4.09
C HIS A 180 22.36 -15.61 5.26
N ASP A 181 22.86 -14.42 5.61
CA ASP A 181 22.61 -13.77 6.91
C ASP A 181 21.61 -12.60 6.90
N LYS A 182 20.77 -12.44 5.86
CA LYS A 182 19.75 -11.38 5.91
C LYS A 182 18.72 -11.68 7.02
N PRO A 183 18.51 -10.77 8.00
CA PRO A 183 17.66 -11.04 9.17
C PRO A 183 16.17 -11.07 8.85
N TYR A 184 15.75 -10.48 7.72
CA TYR A 184 14.38 -10.42 7.22
C TYR A 184 14.38 -10.14 5.71
N SER A 185 13.21 -10.27 5.09
CA SER A 185 12.91 -9.89 3.71
C SER A 185 12.30 -8.49 3.67
N THR A 186 12.62 -7.73 2.62
CA THR A 186 12.05 -6.41 2.36
C THR A 186 11.42 -6.39 0.97
N ASP A 187 10.22 -5.84 0.85
CA ASP A 187 9.62 -5.42 -0.41
C ASP A 187 9.42 -3.91 -0.37
N ALA A 188 9.91 -3.22 -1.39
CA ALA A 188 10.02 -1.77 -1.39
C ALA A 188 9.39 -1.17 -2.64
N ASN A 189 8.72 -0.02 -2.46
CA ASN A 189 8.32 0.88 -3.53
C ASN A 189 8.16 2.28 -2.95
N ILE A 190 7.87 3.26 -3.79
CA ILE A 190 7.79 4.66 -3.37
C ILE A 190 6.68 4.96 -2.35
N LEU A 191 5.66 4.10 -2.23
CA LEU A 191 4.60 4.29 -1.24
C LEU A 191 5.00 3.77 0.15
N GLY A 192 5.94 2.82 0.21
CA GLY A 192 6.35 2.23 1.48
C GLY A 192 7.17 0.94 1.33
N LEU A 193 7.72 0.49 2.45
CA LEU A 193 8.43 -0.76 2.61
C LEU A 193 7.66 -1.70 3.54
N THR A 194 7.75 -2.98 3.21
CA THR A 194 7.27 -4.09 4.04
C THR A 194 8.45 -4.96 4.43
N HIS A 195 8.64 -5.17 5.73
CA HIS A 195 9.65 -6.07 6.28
C HIS A 195 8.99 -7.27 6.95
N GLU A 196 9.37 -8.47 6.54
CA GLU A 196 8.79 -9.72 7.03
C GLU A 196 9.78 -10.88 7.04
N ALA A 197 9.35 -12.03 7.56
CA ALA A 197 10.12 -13.27 7.64
C ALA A 197 11.39 -13.19 8.53
N GLY A 198 12.07 -14.33 8.67
CA GLY A 198 13.30 -14.43 9.44
C GLY A 198 13.09 -14.08 10.92
N GLN A 199 13.96 -13.24 11.48
CA GLN A 199 13.90 -12.84 12.89
C GLN A 199 12.59 -12.10 13.24
N LEU A 200 11.94 -11.46 12.26
CA LEU A 200 10.69 -10.72 12.49
C LEU A 200 9.48 -11.63 12.68
N GLU A 201 9.57 -12.94 12.42
CA GLU A 201 8.49 -13.88 12.72
C GLU A 201 8.25 -14.02 14.23
N ALA A 202 9.32 -13.89 15.04
CA ALA A 202 9.22 -13.95 16.49
C ALA A 202 8.62 -12.65 17.06
N LEU A 203 7.54 -12.77 17.83
CA LEU A 203 6.89 -11.64 18.51
C LEU A 203 7.79 -10.96 19.55
N THR A 204 8.83 -11.66 20.02
CA THR A 204 9.84 -11.13 20.94
C THR A 204 10.89 -10.26 20.24
N THR A 205 10.96 -10.28 18.90
CA THR A 205 11.87 -9.42 18.14
C THR A 205 11.22 -8.05 17.94
N PRO A 206 11.80 -6.96 18.46
CA PRO A 206 11.24 -5.61 18.32
C PRO A 206 11.28 -5.12 16.86
N ALA A 207 10.34 -4.23 16.50
CA ALA A 207 10.30 -3.61 15.17
C ALA A 207 11.60 -2.82 14.86
N GLN A 208 12.23 -2.28 15.90
CA GLN A 208 13.52 -1.57 15.87
C GLN A 208 14.70 -2.42 15.38
N ARG A 209 14.51 -3.73 15.18
CA ARG A 209 15.49 -4.59 14.51
C ARG A 209 15.59 -4.30 13.01
N VAL A 210 14.55 -3.72 12.42
CA VAL A 210 14.56 -3.21 11.05
C VAL A 210 15.53 -2.03 10.95
N VAL A 211 16.27 -1.95 9.86
CA VAL A 211 17.03 -0.75 9.48
C VAL A 211 16.14 0.04 8.53
N PRO A 212 15.61 1.20 8.94
CA PRO A 212 14.64 1.92 8.12
C PRO A 212 15.23 2.31 6.76
N GLY A 213 14.49 2.06 5.68
CA GLY A 213 14.86 2.42 4.31
C GLY A 213 14.32 3.79 3.87
N MET A 214 13.29 4.32 4.54
CA MET A 214 12.63 5.57 4.15
C MET A 214 12.70 6.67 5.21
N GLY A 215 13.47 6.50 6.28
CA GLY A 215 13.53 7.47 7.36
C GLY A 215 14.33 7.02 8.57
N VAL A 216 13.88 7.43 9.74
CA VAL A 216 14.45 7.04 11.05
C VAL A 216 13.33 6.66 12.00
N PHE A 217 13.60 5.83 13.02
CA PHE A 217 12.64 5.63 14.09
C PHE A 217 12.39 6.93 14.88
N PRO A 218 11.20 7.13 15.49
CA PRO A 218 10.86 8.32 16.25
C PRO A 218 11.91 8.77 17.28
N GLU A 219 12.58 7.82 17.94
CA GLU A 219 13.59 8.10 18.96
C GLU A 219 14.85 8.76 18.39
N LYS A 220 15.11 8.58 17.08
CA LYS A 220 16.24 9.17 16.35
C LYS A 220 15.86 10.37 15.48
N ALA A 221 14.58 10.72 15.43
CA ALA A 221 14.11 11.91 14.73
C ALA A 221 14.57 13.20 15.42
N PRO A 222 14.67 14.34 14.69
CA PRO A 222 15.06 15.63 15.26
C PRO A 222 14.26 16.05 16.50
N ASP A 223 14.93 16.74 17.43
CA ASP A 223 14.30 17.36 18.61
C ASP A 223 13.60 18.70 18.29
N GLN A 224 13.61 19.14 17.04
CA GLN A 224 12.92 20.34 16.59
C GLN A 224 11.68 19.97 15.78
N ALA A 225 10.53 20.51 16.15
CA ALA A 225 9.31 20.35 15.38
C ALA A 225 9.42 21.07 14.02
N GLU A 226 8.78 20.50 12.99
CA GLU A 226 8.76 21.06 11.65
C GLU A 226 7.33 21.30 11.16
N ARG A 227 7.11 22.41 10.45
CA ARG A 227 5.86 22.72 9.75
C ARG A 227 5.82 22.03 8.39
N PHE A 228 4.71 21.34 8.10
CA PHE A 228 4.41 20.79 6.78
C PHE A 228 3.04 21.28 6.34
N ALA A 229 2.95 21.77 5.10
CA ALA A 229 1.70 22.21 4.48
C ALA A 229 1.46 21.43 3.19
N VAL A 230 0.22 20.99 2.97
CA VAL A 230 -0.23 20.41 1.71
C VAL A 230 -1.54 21.06 1.26
N ARG A 231 -1.59 21.45 -0.01
CA ARG A 231 -2.81 21.91 -0.66
C ARG A 231 -3.40 20.79 -1.49
N PHE A 232 -4.67 20.47 -1.21
CA PHE A 232 -5.47 19.56 -2.00
C PHE A 232 -6.43 20.33 -2.91
N GLU A 233 -6.61 19.83 -4.13
CA GLU A 233 -7.68 20.24 -5.04
C GLU A 233 -8.44 19.02 -5.50
N ARG A 234 -9.74 18.97 -5.15
CA ARG A 234 -10.60 17.81 -5.38
C ARG A 234 -9.97 16.48 -4.92
N GLY A 235 -9.33 16.54 -3.76
CA GLY A 235 -8.61 15.45 -3.11
C GLY A 235 -7.25 15.09 -3.70
N MET A 236 -6.77 15.80 -4.73
CA MET A 236 -5.43 15.62 -5.28
C MET A 236 -4.44 16.57 -4.60
N PRO A 237 -3.29 16.12 -4.07
CA PRO A 237 -2.27 17.05 -3.60
C PRO A 237 -1.64 17.78 -4.79
N VAL A 238 -1.76 19.11 -4.81
CA VAL A 238 -1.27 19.97 -5.90
C VAL A 238 -0.11 20.86 -5.48
N ALA A 239 0.07 21.09 -4.18
CA ALA A 239 1.23 21.80 -3.65
C ALA A 239 1.67 21.24 -2.28
N VAL A 240 2.98 21.22 -2.04
CA VAL A 240 3.60 20.92 -0.75
C VAL A 240 4.51 22.08 -0.37
N ASN A 241 4.35 22.63 0.84
CA ASN A 241 5.07 23.82 1.32
C ASN A 241 5.08 24.95 0.27
N SER A 242 3.89 25.26 -0.26
CA SER A 242 3.65 26.28 -1.29
C SER A 242 4.31 26.04 -2.65
N LYS A 243 4.93 24.89 -2.89
CA LYS A 243 5.52 24.51 -4.18
C LYS A 243 4.59 23.57 -4.92
N ALA A 244 4.29 23.86 -6.18
CA ALA A 244 3.48 23.00 -7.03
C ALA A 244 4.14 21.61 -7.19
N VAL A 245 3.33 20.55 -7.12
CA VAL A 245 3.80 19.16 -7.20
C VAL A 245 2.87 18.31 -8.06
N THR A 246 3.48 17.35 -8.75
CA THR A 246 2.78 16.17 -9.28
C THR A 246 2.51 15.17 -8.15
N PRO A 247 1.64 14.15 -8.34
CA PRO A 247 1.41 13.10 -7.34
C PRO A 247 2.70 12.38 -6.91
N LEU A 248 3.60 12.15 -7.87
CA LEU A 248 4.92 11.56 -7.62
C LEU A 248 5.76 12.46 -6.70
N GLN A 249 5.85 13.75 -7.03
CA GLN A 249 6.60 14.71 -6.23
C GLN A 249 5.99 14.92 -4.84
N ALA A 250 4.66 14.90 -4.72
CA ALA A 250 3.98 14.98 -3.43
C ALA A 250 4.40 13.83 -2.52
N ILE A 251 4.32 12.59 -3.01
CA ILE A 251 4.74 11.40 -2.25
C ILE A 251 6.23 11.45 -1.92
N GLN A 252 7.10 11.82 -2.87
CA GLN A 252 8.54 11.92 -2.65
C GLN A 252 8.88 12.94 -1.57
N GLN A 253 8.34 14.15 -1.66
CA GLN A 253 8.61 15.21 -0.66
C GLN A 253 8.05 14.82 0.70
N SER A 254 6.85 14.24 0.76
CA SER A 254 6.26 13.76 2.00
C SER A 254 7.02 12.57 2.59
N ASN A 255 7.58 11.68 1.78
CA ASN A 255 8.48 10.62 2.24
C ASN A 255 9.74 11.20 2.87
N THR A 256 10.40 12.16 2.21
CA THR A 256 11.62 12.78 2.73
C THR A 256 11.35 13.51 4.05
N ILE A 257 10.31 14.34 4.11
CA ILE A 257 9.98 15.15 5.29
C ILE A 257 9.43 14.25 6.42
N GLY A 258 8.47 13.39 6.13
CA GLY A 258 7.90 12.47 7.12
C GLY A 258 8.93 11.48 7.64
N GLY A 259 9.76 10.92 6.75
CA GLY A 259 10.79 9.95 7.08
C GLY A 259 11.85 10.49 8.05
N ARG A 260 12.34 11.72 7.86
CA ARG A 260 13.29 12.33 8.81
C ARG A 260 12.68 12.57 10.19
N HIS A 261 11.36 12.74 10.27
CA HIS A 261 10.62 12.90 11.53
C HIS A 261 10.10 11.57 12.09
N GLY A 262 10.43 10.44 11.47
CA GLY A 262 9.98 9.11 11.89
C GLY A 262 8.48 8.87 11.77
N ILE A 263 7.80 9.63 10.92
CA ILE A 263 6.38 9.44 10.62
C ILE A 263 6.19 8.12 9.89
N GLY A 264 5.29 7.27 10.38
CA GLY A 264 4.94 6.01 9.71
C GLY A 264 6.10 5.02 9.58
N ILE A 265 7.14 5.13 10.42
CA ILE A 265 8.30 4.23 10.45
C ILE A 265 8.13 3.20 11.56
N GLY A 266 8.20 1.91 11.21
CA GLY A 266 8.17 0.83 12.20
C GLY A 266 6.77 0.40 12.63
N LEU A 267 5.75 0.64 11.78
CA LEU A 267 4.39 0.18 12.07
C LEU A 267 4.38 -1.35 12.16
N HIS A 268 4.09 -1.87 13.36
CA HIS A 268 3.98 -3.29 13.59
C HIS A 268 2.54 -3.77 13.38
N THR A 269 2.37 -4.86 12.63
CA THR A 269 1.07 -5.49 12.45
C THR A 269 1.19 -7.01 12.53
N VAL A 270 0.27 -7.63 13.26
CA VAL A 270 -0.05 -9.06 13.10
C VAL A 270 -1.37 -9.13 12.35
N GLU A 271 -1.28 -9.41 11.05
CA GLU A 271 -2.39 -9.31 10.10
C GLU A 271 -2.94 -10.69 9.72
N ASN A 272 -4.20 -10.71 9.29
CA ASN A 272 -4.85 -11.87 8.70
C ASN A 272 -4.56 -11.93 7.19
N ARG A 273 -3.71 -12.86 6.76
CA ARG A 273 -3.52 -13.12 5.33
C ARG A 273 -4.78 -13.73 4.74
N PHE A 274 -5.05 -13.40 3.48
CA PHE A 274 -6.23 -13.90 2.77
C PHE A 274 -6.23 -15.43 2.65
N VAL A 275 -5.05 -16.04 2.65
CA VAL A 275 -4.87 -17.51 2.62
C VAL A 275 -5.14 -18.21 3.96
N GLY A 276 -5.64 -17.49 4.98
CA GLY A 276 -6.13 -18.07 6.23
C GLY A 276 -5.08 -18.22 7.35
N ILE A 277 -3.90 -17.61 7.21
CA ILE A 277 -2.86 -17.61 8.25
C ILE A 277 -2.61 -16.19 8.77
N LYS A 278 -2.14 -16.09 10.02
CA LYS A 278 -1.59 -14.83 10.52
C LYS A 278 -0.16 -14.64 10.05
N SER A 279 0.22 -13.39 9.83
CA SER A 279 1.59 -13.00 9.53
C SER A 279 1.94 -11.74 10.28
N ARG A 280 3.21 -11.59 10.61
CA ARG A 280 3.75 -10.40 11.26
C ARG A 280 4.58 -9.61 10.25
N GLY A 281 4.26 -8.33 10.11
CA GLY A 281 4.99 -7.38 9.28
C GLY A 281 5.40 -6.15 10.08
N VAL A 282 6.50 -5.53 9.65
CA VAL A 282 6.90 -4.18 10.07
C VAL A 282 6.92 -3.31 8.83
N TYR A 283 6.25 -2.17 8.88
CA TYR A 283 6.02 -1.32 7.70
C TYR A 283 6.64 0.07 7.85
N GLU A 284 7.05 0.63 6.72
CA GLU A 284 7.42 2.03 6.57
C GLU A 284 6.54 2.67 5.49
N ALA A 285 5.85 3.77 5.78
CA ALA A 285 5.05 4.47 4.78
C ALA A 285 4.95 5.99 5.09
N PRO A 286 6.08 6.72 5.20
CA PRO A 286 6.10 8.08 5.73
C PRO A 286 5.23 9.06 4.94
N GLY A 287 5.32 9.04 3.61
CA GLY A 287 4.55 9.94 2.76
C GLY A 287 3.06 9.59 2.74
N MET A 288 2.73 8.30 2.77
CA MET A 288 1.34 7.83 2.85
C MET A 288 0.69 8.24 4.17
N GLU A 289 1.40 8.07 5.30
CA GLU A 289 0.89 8.44 6.61
C GLU A 289 0.75 9.97 6.74
N LEU A 290 1.75 10.73 6.30
CA LEU A 290 1.72 12.19 6.35
C LEU A 290 0.59 12.79 5.52
N LEU A 291 0.50 12.41 4.24
CA LEU A 291 -0.55 12.89 3.34
C LEU A 291 -1.93 12.37 3.78
N GLY A 292 -1.99 11.11 4.23
CA GLY A 292 -3.20 10.49 4.74
C GLY A 292 -3.77 11.22 5.96
N GLN A 293 -2.93 11.58 6.93
CA GLN A 293 -3.38 12.33 8.10
C GLN A 293 -3.83 13.75 7.74
N CYS A 294 -3.12 14.43 6.83
CA CYS A 294 -3.54 15.74 6.34
C CYS A 294 -4.90 15.64 5.61
N TYR A 295 -5.09 14.60 4.81
CA TYR A 295 -6.35 14.35 4.11
C TYR A 295 -7.49 14.09 5.09
N GLU A 296 -7.26 13.34 6.16
CA GLU A 296 -8.27 13.10 7.20
C GLU A 296 -8.68 14.39 7.92
N PHE A 297 -7.75 15.29 8.23
CA PHE A 297 -8.09 16.62 8.78
C PHE A 297 -8.97 17.42 7.81
N LEU A 298 -8.70 17.36 6.50
CA LEU A 298 -9.57 17.99 5.51
C LEU A 298 -10.97 17.36 5.48
N LEU A 299 -11.07 16.02 5.56
CA LEU A 299 -12.35 15.31 5.60
C LEU A 299 -13.21 15.72 6.82
N GLN A 300 -12.60 16.06 7.96
CA GLN A 300 -13.33 16.54 9.15
C GLN A 300 -14.02 17.88 8.91
N LEU A 301 -13.47 18.72 8.04
CA LEU A 301 -14.03 20.03 7.72
C LEU A 301 -15.15 19.94 6.69
N ILE A 302 -15.11 18.97 5.77
CA ILE A 302 -15.99 18.97 4.58
C ILE A 302 -17.10 17.91 4.63
N LEU A 303 -17.00 16.87 5.47
CA LEU A 303 -17.99 15.80 5.54
C LEU A 303 -18.92 15.98 6.74
N ASP A 304 -20.22 16.09 6.48
CA ASP A 304 -21.23 16.06 7.52
C ASP A 304 -21.32 14.67 8.16
N ARG A 305 -22.12 14.56 9.23
CA ARG A 305 -22.29 13.29 9.97
C ARG A 305 -22.76 12.14 9.06
N ARG A 306 -23.64 12.39 8.08
CA ARG A 306 -24.21 11.34 7.21
C ARG A 306 -23.21 10.92 6.15
N ALA A 307 -22.54 11.87 5.51
CA ALA A 307 -21.47 11.63 4.56
C ALA A 307 -20.33 10.84 5.21
N ARG A 308 -19.91 11.22 6.43
CA ARG A 308 -18.88 10.48 7.18
C ARG A 308 -19.31 9.04 7.45
N ARG A 309 -20.55 8.81 7.89
CA ARG A 309 -21.11 7.46 8.12
C ARG A 309 -21.18 6.62 6.84
N ALA A 310 -21.38 7.24 5.68
CA ALA A 310 -21.35 6.56 4.39
C ALA A 310 -19.91 6.31 3.90
N PHE A 311 -18.97 7.20 4.20
CA PHE A 311 -17.57 7.10 3.81
C PHE A 311 -16.84 5.96 4.54
N THR A 312 -17.00 5.87 5.87
CA THR A 312 -16.21 4.94 6.70
C THR A 312 -16.31 3.46 6.29
N PRO A 313 -17.49 2.88 5.99
CA PRO A 313 -17.57 1.49 5.53
C PRO A 313 -16.86 1.24 4.19
N LEU A 314 -16.85 2.24 3.29
CA LEU A 314 -16.17 2.14 2.00
C LEU A 314 -14.66 2.06 2.18
N THR A 315 -14.11 2.81 3.14
CA THR A 315 -12.69 2.76 3.49
C THR A 315 -12.25 1.33 3.81
N SER A 316 -12.96 0.66 4.72
CA SER A 316 -12.64 -0.72 5.11
C SER A 316 -12.82 -1.70 3.96
N PHE A 317 -13.93 -1.59 3.22
CA PHE A 317 -14.20 -2.45 2.06
C PHE A 317 -13.11 -2.33 0.99
N ILE A 318 -12.75 -1.10 0.61
CA ILE A 318 -11.70 -0.85 -0.38
C ILE A 318 -10.35 -1.40 0.10
N ALA A 319 -9.99 -1.16 1.37
CA ALA A 319 -8.73 -1.65 1.93
C ALA A 319 -8.64 -3.19 1.86
N GLU A 320 -9.74 -3.89 2.16
CA GLU A 320 -9.83 -5.34 2.05
C GLU A 320 -9.70 -5.81 0.59
N GLN A 321 -10.43 -5.18 -0.35
CA GLN A 321 -10.38 -5.53 -1.76
C GLN A 321 -8.96 -5.39 -2.34
N VAL A 322 -8.24 -4.31 -2.00
CA VAL A 322 -6.84 -4.14 -2.42
C VAL A 322 -5.96 -5.21 -1.79
N TYR A 323 -6.15 -5.50 -0.50
CA TYR A 323 -5.37 -6.50 0.20
C TYR A 323 -5.53 -7.90 -0.42
N GLN A 324 -6.75 -8.26 -0.85
CA GLN A 324 -7.12 -9.58 -1.35
C GLN A 324 -6.91 -9.79 -2.86
N GLY A 325 -6.60 -8.75 -3.64
CA GLY A 325 -6.34 -8.89 -5.08
C GLY A 325 -7.51 -8.46 -5.99
N TYR A 326 -8.53 -7.80 -5.44
CA TYR A 326 -9.76 -7.40 -6.13
C TYR A 326 -9.79 -5.92 -6.51
N TRP A 327 -8.65 -5.30 -6.81
CA TRP A 327 -8.60 -3.88 -7.21
C TRP A 327 -9.46 -3.57 -8.46
N PHE A 328 -9.46 -4.47 -9.44
CA PHE A 328 -10.19 -4.31 -10.71
C PHE A 328 -11.64 -4.83 -10.64
N ASP A 329 -12.06 -5.37 -9.51
CA ASP A 329 -13.41 -5.93 -9.35
C ASP A 329 -14.50 -4.84 -9.46
N THR A 330 -15.69 -5.24 -9.93
CA THR A 330 -16.81 -4.32 -10.16
C THR A 330 -17.23 -3.59 -8.88
N ALA A 331 -17.30 -4.28 -7.74
CA ALA A 331 -17.67 -3.66 -6.48
C ALA A 331 -16.62 -2.65 -6.01
N THR A 332 -15.34 -2.97 -6.24
CA THR A 332 -14.23 -2.05 -5.97
C THR A 332 -14.31 -0.81 -6.86
N GLN A 333 -14.55 -0.98 -8.17
CA GLN A 333 -14.69 0.14 -9.11
C GLN A 333 -15.89 1.03 -8.77
N ALA A 334 -17.03 0.46 -8.36
CA ALA A 334 -18.18 1.23 -7.89
C ALA A 334 -17.83 2.05 -6.63
N SER A 335 -17.13 1.43 -5.67
CA SER A 335 -16.69 2.11 -4.44
C SER A 335 -15.76 3.29 -4.74
N TRP A 336 -14.85 3.14 -5.71
CA TRP A 336 -13.99 4.24 -6.17
C TRP A 336 -14.78 5.42 -6.73
N LYS A 337 -15.90 5.18 -7.43
CA LYS A 337 -16.76 6.25 -7.93
C LYS A 337 -17.45 7.00 -6.80
N MET A 338 -17.84 6.30 -5.73
CA MET A 338 -18.42 6.92 -4.54
C MET A 338 -17.39 7.77 -3.78
N ILE A 339 -16.15 7.27 -3.62
CA ILE A 339 -15.04 8.07 -3.06
C ILE A 339 -14.78 9.32 -3.91
N ALA A 340 -14.76 9.17 -5.24
CA ALA A 340 -14.57 10.30 -6.15
C ALA A 340 -15.66 11.38 -6.02
N HIS A 341 -16.88 11.02 -5.61
CA HIS A 341 -17.94 12.00 -5.33
C HIS A 341 -17.60 12.86 -4.11
N PHE A 342 -17.16 12.24 -3.00
CA PHE A 342 -16.72 12.99 -1.82
C PHE A 342 -15.49 13.86 -2.12
N ASN A 343 -14.56 13.36 -2.91
CA ASN A 343 -13.35 14.08 -3.28
C ASN A 343 -13.63 15.40 -4.00
N GLN A 344 -14.79 15.58 -4.66
CA GLN A 344 -15.15 16.86 -5.28
C GLN A 344 -15.16 18.03 -4.29
N LEU A 345 -15.43 17.74 -3.01
CA LEU A 345 -15.47 18.72 -1.92
C LEU A 345 -14.09 18.93 -1.26
N ALA A 346 -13.13 18.04 -1.51
CA ALA A 346 -11.84 18.00 -0.81
C ALA A 346 -10.83 19.00 -1.41
N THR A 347 -11.15 20.28 -1.32
CA THR A 347 -10.24 21.38 -1.69
C THR A 347 -9.89 22.18 -0.44
N GLY A 348 -8.60 22.42 -0.22
CA GLY A 348 -8.12 23.15 0.95
C GLY A 348 -6.64 22.93 1.24
N THR A 349 -6.07 23.82 2.05
CA THR A 349 -4.69 23.74 2.52
C THR A 349 -4.69 23.31 3.99
N ILE A 350 -4.02 22.20 4.28
CA ILE A 350 -3.84 21.67 5.64
C ILE A 350 -2.38 21.82 6.05
N GLU A 351 -2.18 22.37 7.24
CA GLU A 351 -0.88 22.56 7.86
C GLU A 351 -0.79 21.71 9.13
N VAL A 352 0.33 21.01 9.32
CA VAL A 352 0.59 20.14 10.48
C VAL A 352 1.98 20.38 11.06
N SER A 353 2.12 20.10 12.36
CA SER A 353 3.40 20.06 13.05
C SER A 353 3.89 18.63 13.12
N LEU A 354 5.12 18.39 12.70
CA LEU A 354 5.77 17.08 12.76
C LEU A 354 6.76 17.05 13.91
N TYR A 355 6.66 16.03 14.76
CA TYR A 355 7.58 15.87 15.87
C TYR A 355 7.67 14.40 16.32
N LYS A 356 8.86 13.80 16.13
CA LYS A 356 9.21 12.44 16.61
C LYS A 356 8.08 11.41 16.44
N GLY A 357 7.73 11.12 15.20
CA GLY A 357 6.70 10.15 14.83
C GLY A 357 5.27 10.68 14.87
N ASN A 358 5.05 11.89 15.40
CA ASN A 358 3.71 12.46 15.55
C ASN A 358 3.40 13.52 14.50
N ILE A 359 2.13 13.56 14.10
CA ILE A 359 1.54 14.58 13.25
C ILE A 359 0.44 15.28 14.05
N SER A 360 0.61 16.57 14.34
CA SER A 360 -0.39 17.37 15.03
C SER A 360 -1.01 18.39 14.08
N PHE A 361 -2.35 18.50 14.08
CA PHE A 361 -3.03 19.58 13.36
C PHE A 361 -2.51 20.94 13.83
N TRP A 362 -2.46 21.91 12.92
CA TRP A 362 -2.04 23.27 13.24
C TRP A 362 -2.97 24.32 12.65
N SER A 363 -3.24 24.22 11.35
CA SER A 363 -4.14 25.15 10.69
C SER A 363 -4.77 24.51 9.45
N ALA A 364 -5.92 25.05 9.08
CA ALA A 364 -6.56 24.80 7.81
C ALA A 364 -6.92 26.15 7.19
N SER A 365 -6.71 26.30 5.89
CA SER A 365 -7.00 27.53 5.15
C SER A 365 -7.51 27.22 3.76
N GLU A 366 -8.19 28.18 3.15
CA GLU A 366 -8.70 28.07 1.77
C GLU A 366 -9.59 26.84 1.55
N VAL A 367 -10.42 26.48 2.53
CA VAL A 367 -11.34 25.33 2.49
C VAL A 367 -12.75 25.80 2.08
N PRO A 368 -13.07 25.97 0.78
CA PRO A 368 -14.34 26.55 0.33
C PRO A 368 -15.57 25.72 0.71
N HIS A 369 -15.38 24.43 1.00
CA HIS A 369 -16.46 23.50 1.37
C HIS A 369 -16.46 23.17 2.87
N SER A 370 -15.82 24.01 3.70
CA SER A 370 -15.88 23.84 5.15
C SER A 370 -17.31 23.95 5.66
N LEU A 371 -17.75 22.94 6.40
CA LEU A 371 -18.99 22.93 7.16
C LEU A 371 -18.80 23.56 8.55
N TYR A 372 -17.55 23.71 8.99
CA TYR A 372 -17.23 24.45 10.20
C TYR A 372 -17.31 25.95 9.93
N ARG A 373 -18.11 26.65 10.73
CA ARG A 373 -18.17 28.11 10.78
C ARG A 373 -18.10 28.58 12.22
N GLU A 374 -17.17 29.49 12.50
CA GLU A 374 -16.91 30.02 13.85
C GLU A 374 -18.14 30.70 14.47
N ASP A 375 -18.91 31.42 13.65
CA ASP A 375 -20.13 32.13 14.05
C ASP A 375 -21.23 31.19 14.58
N THR A 376 -21.38 30.01 14.00
CA THR A 376 -22.37 29.00 14.43
C THR A 376 -21.86 28.05 15.52
N ALA A 377 -20.54 27.94 15.68
CA ALA A 377 -19.92 27.02 16.65
C ALA A 377 -19.56 27.69 17.99
N SER A 378 -19.64 29.01 18.06
CA SER A 378 -19.30 29.77 19.26
C SER A 378 -20.17 29.38 20.44
N MET A 379 -19.56 29.11 21.59
CA MET A 379 -20.26 28.96 22.87
C MET A 379 -20.50 30.30 23.57
N GLU A 380 -19.90 31.39 23.07
CA GLU A 380 -19.93 32.71 23.69
C GLU A 380 -21.03 33.62 23.09
N ALA A 381 -21.50 33.30 21.88
CA ALA A 381 -22.58 34.01 21.22
C ALA A 381 -23.71 33.04 20.86
N VAL A 382 -24.98 33.44 21.08
CA VAL A 382 -26.17 32.61 20.78
C VAL A 382 -26.22 32.19 19.30
N GLY A 383 -25.61 32.98 18.40
CA GLY A 383 -25.55 32.68 16.96
C GLY A 383 -26.93 32.44 16.35
N ASP A 384 -26.99 31.61 15.30
CA ASP A 384 -28.22 31.18 14.64
C ASP A 384 -28.91 29.98 15.34
N PHE A 385 -28.35 29.47 16.45
CA PHE A 385 -28.86 28.29 17.14
C PHE A 385 -29.78 28.68 18.31
N ASP A 386 -31.09 28.49 18.17
CA ASP A 386 -32.03 28.71 19.28
C ASP A 386 -31.89 27.58 20.31
N HIS A 387 -31.38 27.93 21.48
CA HIS A 387 -31.23 26.98 22.58
C HIS A 387 -32.56 26.35 23.02
N GLN A 388 -33.70 27.04 22.88
CA GLN A 388 -35.01 26.52 23.30
C GLN A 388 -35.47 25.31 22.48
N ASP A 389 -35.04 25.20 21.22
CA ASP A 389 -35.37 24.04 20.37
C ASP A 389 -34.83 22.72 20.95
N SER A 390 -33.79 22.79 21.78
CA SER A 390 -33.22 21.63 22.44
C SER A 390 -34.19 20.96 23.41
N GLU A 391 -35.10 21.70 24.06
CA GLU A 391 -36.09 21.12 24.97
C GLU A 391 -37.06 20.20 24.23
N GLY A 392 -37.57 20.63 23.08
CA GLY A 392 -38.42 19.82 22.22
C GLY A 392 -37.68 18.59 21.69
N PHE A 393 -36.46 18.78 21.18
CA PHE A 393 -35.62 17.71 20.66
C PHE A 393 -35.29 16.64 21.71
N LEU A 394 -34.84 17.06 22.91
CA LEU A 394 -34.54 16.16 24.02
C LEU A 394 -35.80 15.49 24.58
N GLY A 395 -36.93 16.20 24.58
CA GLY A 395 -38.24 15.63 24.93
C GLY A 395 -38.58 14.40 24.08
N VAL A 396 -38.37 14.50 22.75
CA VAL A 396 -38.57 13.40 21.80
C VAL A 396 -37.59 12.25 22.03
N LEU A 397 -36.27 12.53 22.09
CA LEU A 397 -35.27 11.49 22.32
C LEU A 397 -35.47 10.78 23.66
N GLY A 398 -35.86 11.53 24.70
CA GLY A 398 -36.14 11.04 26.04
C GLY A 398 -37.24 9.98 26.09
N VAL A 399 -38.20 9.97 25.15
CA VAL A 399 -39.22 8.92 25.06
C VAL A 399 -38.57 7.55 24.88
N SER A 400 -37.69 7.41 23.89
CA SER A 400 -36.98 6.15 23.63
C SER A 400 -36.03 5.75 24.77
N ALA A 401 -35.31 6.72 25.35
CA ALA A 401 -34.39 6.47 26.44
C ALA A 401 -35.09 5.90 27.69
N ARG A 402 -36.26 6.45 28.07
CA ARG A 402 -37.03 5.97 29.22
C ARG A 402 -37.57 4.54 29.00
N VAL A 403 -37.93 4.19 27.77
CA VAL A 403 -38.42 2.84 27.44
C VAL A 403 -37.35 1.77 27.68
N LEU A 404 -36.08 2.07 27.38
CA LEU A 404 -34.97 1.12 27.64
C LEU A 404 -34.90 0.72 29.11
N ASN A 405 -35.00 1.69 30.03
CA ASN A 405 -34.99 1.40 31.46
C ASN A 405 -36.24 0.64 31.92
N ARG A 406 -37.43 1.06 31.49
CA ARG A 406 -38.70 0.37 31.82
C ARG A 406 -38.74 -1.07 31.32
N ALA A 407 -38.11 -1.35 30.18
CA ALA A 407 -38.00 -2.68 29.61
C ALA A 407 -36.88 -3.53 30.24
N GLY A 408 -36.15 -3.01 31.24
CA GLY A 408 -35.05 -3.71 31.89
C GLY A 408 -33.82 -3.91 31.01
N GLN A 409 -33.65 -3.13 29.94
CA GLN A 409 -32.50 -3.25 29.01
C GLN A 409 -31.27 -2.45 29.48
N ILE A 410 -31.41 -1.65 30.54
CA ILE A 410 -30.30 -0.93 31.15
C ILE A 410 -29.78 -1.78 32.33
N PRO A 411 -28.51 -2.23 32.31
CA PRO A 411 -27.93 -2.94 33.43
C PRO A 411 -27.99 -2.13 34.73
N PRO A 412 -28.10 -2.77 35.91
CA PRO A 412 -27.93 -2.08 37.19
C PRO A 412 -26.58 -1.37 37.19
N GLN A 413 -26.57 -0.08 37.54
CA GLN A 413 -25.32 0.63 37.77
C GLN A 413 -24.80 0.25 39.17
N ALA A 414 -23.50 -0.07 39.24
CA ALA A 414 -22.82 -0.53 40.46
C ALA A 414 -22.57 0.61 41.45
#